data_AF-A0A1Q9EIU0-F1
#
_entry.id   AF-A0A1Q9EIU0-F1
#
_cell.length_a   1.000
_cell.length_b   1.000
_cell.length_c   1.000
_cell.angle_alpha   90.00
_cell.angle_beta   90.00
_cell.angle_gamma   90.00
#
_symmetry.space_group_name_H-M   'P 1'
#
loop_
_entity.id
_entity.type
_entity.pdbx_description
1 polymer ?
#
loop_
_entity_poly.entity_id
_entity_poly.type
_entity_poly.pdbx_seq_one_letter_code
_entity_poly.pdbx_strand_id
1 'polypeptide(L)'
;MSVLACFTRTDKPAEEKVDVWLTEQLKFTRDQLDKKSRQCEQLDAELRRLKEQRLVVRPEELEALKESHRQELERLSQELANERDLHQEASRLLQGQREQRDAKVQMLQEELRNLSDGLAQKEEDMLNIQFSMVELQNRCSDQGALVEENADAFQKASEELAEKEEALEQAVQRQQELRQQMSAASTALQGQVRQLSQELEHCQAAKSTAQSALSRLQDENASLAAQLLQANTEMESLRERLHEQEAAAVRRQTQLEDEIQERAGAGSDRRSTPEPGADHGAGAAPSFCEATPLVPSVLIAAEIDLGPASSGRATLTVSPWQTSSDYNSVVKEFLAHHRVKPIFEKAVVLYLEDLERSATTFPLLVKASLTEIYSRYG
;
A
#
# COMPACT_ATOMS: atom_id res chain seq x y z
N MET A 1 -0.01 50.59 122.87
CA MET A 1 0.90 50.16 123.95
C MET A 1 0.26 50.58 125.27
N SER A 2 -0.41 49.64 125.93
CA SER A 2 -1.19 49.87 127.16
C SER A 2 -0.29 49.54 128.35
N VAL A 3 0.18 50.57 129.06
CA VAL A 3 1.02 50.38 130.26
C VAL A 3 0.07 50.25 131.45
N LEU A 4 -0.25 49.01 131.80
CA LEU A 4 -0.85 48.62 133.08
C LEU A 4 0.14 49.00 134.20
N ALA A 5 -0.10 50.12 134.88
CA ALA A 5 0.63 50.48 136.08
C ALA A 5 0.02 49.73 137.28
N CYS A 6 0.69 48.65 137.70
CA CYS A 6 0.43 47.92 138.93
C CYS A 6 0.56 48.84 140.15
N PHE A 7 -0.55 49.07 140.86
CA PHE A 7 -0.54 49.68 142.20
C PHE A 7 -0.06 48.63 143.21
N THR A 8 1.22 48.72 143.61
CA THR A 8 1.72 47.98 144.77
C THR A 8 1.33 48.70 146.06
N ARG A 9 0.58 47.98 146.90
CA ARG A 9 0.07 48.37 148.20
C ARG A 9 1.16 48.10 149.25
N THR A 10 1.79 49.14 149.78
CA THR A 10 2.81 49.02 150.84
C THR A 10 2.69 50.15 151.87
N ASP A 11 2.54 49.70 153.12
CA ASP A 11 2.77 50.32 154.43
C ASP A 11 1.96 51.55 154.88
N LYS A 12 1.23 51.35 155.99
CA LYS A 12 0.58 52.36 156.82
C LYS A 12 1.63 53.34 157.38
N PRO A 13 1.60 54.63 157.01
CA PRO A 13 2.44 55.63 157.64
C PRO A 13 1.75 56.20 158.88
N ALA A 14 2.54 56.55 159.90
CA ALA A 14 2.11 57.23 161.11
C ALA A 14 1.32 58.52 160.80
N GLU A 15 0.25 58.78 161.56
CA GLU A 15 -0.83 59.74 161.28
C GLU A 15 -0.39 61.18 160.94
N GLU A 16 0.79 61.65 161.36
CA GLU A 16 1.28 63.00 161.04
C GLU A 16 1.87 63.15 159.61
N LYS A 17 2.26 62.07 158.93
CA LYS A 17 2.79 62.15 157.55
C LYS A 17 1.68 62.15 156.48
N VAL A 18 0.46 61.79 156.87
CA VAL A 18 -0.69 61.68 155.95
C VAL A 18 -1.22 63.07 155.56
N ASP A 19 -1.22 64.03 156.49
CA ASP A 19 -1.72 65.39 156.23
C ASP A 19 -0.80 66.19 155.29
N VAL A 20 0.52 66.05 155.43
CA VAL A 20 1.50 66.67 154.53
C VAL A 20 1.39 66.06 153.13
N TRP A 21 1.24 64.74 153.04
CA TRP A 21 1.05 64.06 151.76
C TRP A 21 -0.27 64.46 151.09
N LEU A 22 -1.38 64.54 151.83
CA LEU A 22 -2.68 64.98 151.31
C LEU A 22 -2.62 66.43 150.80
N THR A 23 -1.92 67.33 151.49
CA THR A 23 -1.76 68.71 151.03
C THR A 23 -0.87 68.82 149.80
N GLU A 24 0.20 68.03 149.69
CA GLU A 24 0.99 67.95 148.44
C GLU A 24 0.18 67.35 147.30
N GLN A 25 -0.64 66.33 147.56
CA GLN A 25 -1.48 65.71 146.54
C GLN A 25 -2.62 66.63 146.07
N LEU A 26 -3.19 67.42 146.99
CA LEU A 26 -4.17 68.46 146.64
C LEU A 26 -3.53 69.62 145.87
N LYS A 27 -2.30 70.03 146.21
CA LYS A 27 -1.55 71.01 145.40
C LYS A 27 -1.24 70.46 144.01
N PHE A 28 -0.75 69.22 143.92
CA PHE A 28 -0.45 68.59 142.65
C PHE A 28 -1.68 68.46 141.77
N THR A 29 -2.82 68.02 142.32
CA THR A 29 -4.08 67.91 141.57
C THR A 29 -4.63 69.27 141.18
N ARG A 30 -4.49 70.31 142.01
CA ARG A 30 -4.82 71.69 141.66
C ARG A 30 -3.95 72.23 140.53
N ASP A 31 -2.63 72.02 140.59
CA ASP A 31 -1.70 72.44 139.53
C ASP A 31 -1.98 71.69 138.22
N GLN A 32 -2.35 70.41 138.27
CA GLN A 32 -2.80 69.66 137.11
C GLN A 32 -4.12 70.22 136.55
N LEU A 33 -5.07 70.60 137.41
CA LEU A 33 -6.33 71.19 137.00
C LEU A 33 -6.11 72.56 136.34
N ASP A 34 -5.26 73.42 136.91
CA ASP A 34 -4.90 74.72 136.34
C ASP A 34 -4.17 74.55 135.00
N LYS A 35 -3.27 73.56 134.90
CA LYS A 35 -2.62 73.21 133.63
C LYS A 35 -3.64 72.74 132.59
N LYS A 36 -4.63 71.95 132.98
CA LYS A 36 -5.72 71.51 132.09
C LYS A 36 -6.64 72.66 131.70
N SER A 37 -6.95 73.57 132.62
CA SER A 37 -7.73 74.78 132.33
C SER A 37 -7.02 75.64 131.29
N ARG A 38 -5.71 75.89 131.46
CA ARG A 38 -4.90 76.61 130.47
C ARG A 38 -4.84 75.89 129.12
N GLN A 39 -4.79 74.55 129.11
CA GLN A 39 -4.88 73.77 127.86
C GLN A 39 -6.24 73.93 127.19
N CYS A 40 -7.35 73.93 127.94
CA CYS A 40 -8.69 74.18 127.41
C CYS A 40 -8.81 75.60 126.85
N GLU A 41 -8.31 76.61 127.56
CA GLU A 41 -8.29 78.00 127.09
C GLU A 41 -7.45 78.17 125.81
N GLN A 42 -6.31 77.47 125.74
CA GLN A 42 -5.47 77.46 124.54
C GLN A 42 -6.20 76.80 123.36
N LEU A 43 -6.85 75.66 123.56
CA LEU A 43 -7.65 75.00 122.51
C LEU A 43 -8.85 75.84 122.08
N ASP A 44 -9.50 76.53 123.01
CA ASP A 44 -10.60 77.45 122.68
C ASP A 44 -10.11 78.65 121.87
N ALA A 45 -8.93 79.19 122.19
CA ALA A 45 -8.31 80.25 121.41
C ALA A 45 -7.94 79.76 119.99
N GLU A 46 -7.40 78.54 119.87
CA GLU A 46 -7.10 77.92 118.57
C GLU A 46 -8.38 77.66 117.75
N LEU A 47 -9.45 77.18 118.39
CA LEU A 47 -10.76 76.99 117.74
C LEU A 47 -11.36 78.32 117.27
N ARG A 48 -11.23 79.40 118.06
CA ARG A 48 -11.65 80.74 117.62
C ARG A 48 -10.83 81.22 116.44
N ARG A 49 -9.50 81.07 116.50
CA ARG A 49 -8.60 81.45 115.40
C ARG A 49 -8.92 80.68 114.11
N LEU A 50 -9.19 79.38 114.19
CA LEU A 50 -9.58 78.57 113.03
C LEU A 50 -10.97 78.94 112.51
N LYS A 51 -11.93 79.27 113.39
CA LYS A 51 -13.25 79.78 112.99
C LYS A 51 -13.14 81.14 112.31
N GLU A 52 -12.32 82.05 112.84
CA GLU A 52 -12.03 83.34 112.22
C GLU A 52 -11.33 83.16 110.87
N GLN A 53 -10.33 82.29 110.75
CA GLN A 53 -9.70 81.97 109.46
C GLN A 53 -10.70 81.39 108.44
N ARG A 54 -11.65 80.56 108.91
CA ARG A 54 -12.73 80.01 108.08
C ARG A 54 -13.78 81.05 107.68
N LEU A 55 -14.01 82.06 108.51
CA LEU A 55 -14.88 83.21 108.22
C LEU A 55 -14.19 84.24 107.31
N VAL A 56 -12.86 84.33 107.35
CA VAL A 56 -12.04 85.22 106.50
C VAL A 56 -11.99 84.73 105.06
N VAL A 57 -12.15 83.43 104.80
CA VAL A 57 -12.51 82.95 103.46
C VAL A 57 -13.93 83.45 103.18
N ARG A 58 -14.03 84.58 102.48
CA ARG A 58 -15.33 85.18 102.18
C ARG A 58 -16.14 84.15 101.39
N PRO A 59 -17.40 83.89 101.73
CA PRO A 59 -18.24 82.96 100.98
C PRO A 59 -18.30 83.30 99.48
N GLU A 60 -18.15 84.59 99.15
CA GLU A 60 -18.05 85.10 97.78
C GLU A 60 -16.81 84.57 97.03
N GLU A 61 -15.66 84.46 97.68
CA GLU A 61 -14.43 83.93 97.08
C GLU A 61 -14.54 82.42 96.82
N LEU A 62 -15.22 81.69 97.72
CA LEU A 62 -15.48 80.27 97.55
C LEU A 62 -16.46 80.01 96.39
N GLU A 63 -17.54 80.79 96.29
CA GLU A 63 -18.48 80.68 95.17
C GLU A 63 -17.85 81.10 93.84
N ALA A 64 -17.03 82.16 93.82
CA ALA A 64 -16.27 82.54 92.63
C ALA A 64 -15.28 81.44 92.20
N LEU A 65 -14.60 80.79 93.15
CA LEU A 65 -13.71 79.67 92.86
C LEU A 65 -14.48 78.45 92.34
N LYS A 66 -15.64 78.13 92.92
CA LYS A 66 -16.52 77.05 92.42
C LYS A 66 -17.01 77.34 91.01
N GLU A 67 -17.43 78.56 90.73
CA GLU A 67 -17.89 78.96 89.41
C GLU A 67 -16.74 78.95 88.39
N SER A 68 -15.54 79.40 88.77
CA SER A 68 -14.33 79.28 87.95
C SER A 68 -14.00 77.83 87.62
N HIS A 69 -14.01 76.93 88.61
CA HIS A 69 -13.80 75.51 88.37
C HIS A 69 -14.93 74.89 87.52
N ARG A 70 -16.18 75.34 87.70
CA ARG A 70 -17.30 74.89 86.87
C ARG A 70 -17.11 75.29 85.41
N GLN A 71 -16.71 76.53 85.16
CA GLN A 71 -16.39 77.03 83.81
C GLN A 71 -15.20 76.29 83.20
N GLU A 72 -14.17 75.99 84.00
CA GLU A 72 -13.02 75.20 83.55
C GLU A 72 -13.42 73.76 83.22
N LEU A 73 -14.24 73.11 84.06
CA LEU A 73 -14.78 71.77 83.79
C LEU A 73 -15.66 71.76 82.54
N GLU A 74 -16.52 72.77 82.36
CA GLU A 74 -17.34 72.92 81.17
C GLU A 74 -16.45 73.09 79.93
N ARG A 75 -15.44 73.95 79.99
CA ARG A 75 -14.46 74.13 78.92
C ARG A 75 -13.71 72.84 78.58
N LEU A 76 -13.14 72.16 79.58
CA LEU A 76 -12.43 70.88 79.39
C LEU A 76 -13.36 69.79 78.85
N SER A 77 -14.63 69.78 79.28
CA SER A 77 -15.62 68.84 78.75
C SER A 77 -15.92 69.09 77.28
N GLN A 78 -15.97 70.37 76.86
CA GLN A 78 -16.15 70.76 75.45
C GLN A 78 -14.91 70.42 74.62
N GLU A 79 -13.70 70.69 75.14
CA GLU A 79 -12.44 70.33 74.48
C GLU A 79 -12.34 68.80 74.30
N LEU A 80 -12.66 68.03 75.34
CA LEU A 80 -12.69 66.56 75.26
C LEU A 80 -13.74 66.04 74.27
N ALA A 81 -14.91 66.69 74.18
CA ALA A 81 -15.92 66.35 73.18
C ALA A 81 -15.40 66.62 71.76
N ASN A 82 -14.81 67.80 71.52
CA ASN A 82 -14.22 68.16 70.23
C ASN A 82 -13.10 67.20 69.82
N GLU A 83 -12.22 66.82 70.75
CA GLU A 83 -11.15 65.84 70.48
C GLU A 83 -11.71 64.46 70.13
N ARG A 84 -12.79 64.03 70.80
CA ARG A 84 -13.47 62.76 70.47
C ARG A 84 -14.06 62.81 69.06
N ASP A 85 -14.69 63.91 68.69
CA ASP A 85 -15.28 64.08 67.36
C ASP A 85 -14.19 64.10 66.28
N LEU A 86 -13.09 64.83 66.49
CA LEU A 86 -11.93 64.82 65.61
C LEU A 86 -11.31 63.42 65.50
N HIS A 87 -11.20 62.68 66.60
CA HIS A 87 -10.69 61.31 66.60
C HIS A 87 -11.60 60.35 65.84
N GLN A 88 -12.92 60.50 66.00
CA GLN A 88 -13.92 59.73 65.24
C GLN A 88 -13.83 60.03 63.74
N GLU A 89 -13.70 61.31 63.36
CA GLU A 89 -13.54 61.71 61.96
C GLU A 89 -12.23 61.18 61.36
N ALA A 90 -11.11 61.31 62.08
CA ALA A 90 -9.82 60.76 61.65
C ALA A 90 -9.89 59.23 61.49
N SER A 91 -10.57 58.54 62.41
CA SER A 91 -10.77 57.08 62.33
C SER A 91 -11.60 56.71 61.11
N ARG A 92 -12.67 57.47 60.80
CA ARG A 92 -13.50 57.27 59.61
C ARG A 92 -12.71 57.49 58.32
N LEU A 93 -11.89 58.54 58.24
CA LEU A 93 -11.04 58.80 57.07
C LEU A 93 -9.99 57.70 56.88
N LEU A 94 -9.34 57.24 57.94
CA LEU A 94 -8.38 56.14 57.88
C LEU A 94 -9.06 54.83 57.47
N GLN A 95 -10.25 54.56 57.97
CA GLN A 95 -11.03 53.39 57.55
C GLN A 95 -11.40 53.46 56.07
N GLY A 96 -11.92 54.60 55.58
CA GLY A 96 -12.22 54.78 54.16
C GLY A 96 -10.99 54.62 53.26
N GLN A 97 -9.82 55.12 53.70
CA GLN A 97 -8.56 54.89 52.98
C GLN A 97 -8.13 53.42 52.98
N ARG A 98 -8.35 52.67 54.06
CA ARG A 98 -8.08 51.23 54.11
C ARG A 98 -8.99 50.48 53.15
N GLU A 99 -10.29 50.72 53.20
CA GLU A 99 -11.27 50.10 52.30
C GLU A 99 -10.96 50.40 50.83
N GLN A 100 -10.58 51.64 50.50
CA GLN A 100 -10.16 52.01 49.15
C GLN A 100 -8.89 51.27 48.70
N ARG A 101 -7.90 51.12 49.58
CA ARG A 101 -6.68 50.35 49.28
C ARG A 101 -6.99 48.88 49.09
N ASP A 102 -7.83 48.30 49.95
CA ASP A 102 -8.22 46.90 49.87
C ASP A 102 -8.98 46.62 48.57
N ALA A 103 -9.91 47.50 48.17
CA ALA A 103 -10.59 47.41 46.88
C ALA A 103 -9.59 47.48 45.70
N LYS A 104 -8.60 48.38 45.77
CA LYS A 104 -7.55 48.47 44.74
C LYS A 104 -6.68 47.21 44.69
N VAL A 105 -6.34 46.64 45.84
CA VAL A 105 -5.58 45.39 45.92
C VAL A 105 -6.39 44.25 45.31
N GLN A 106 -7.69 44.14 45.59
CA GLN A 106 -8.56 43.13 44.99
C GLN A 106 -8.65 43.27 43.47
N MET A 107 -8.84 44.48 42.94
CA MET A 107 -8.85 44.72 41.49
C MET A 107 -7.52 44.31 40.84
N LEU A 108 -6.38 44.70 41.42
CA LEU A 108 -5.06 44.31 40.89
C LEU A 108 -4.82 42.80 40.97
N GLN A 109 -5.31 42.14 42.02
CA GLN A 109 -5.24 40.68 42.15
C GLN A 109 -6.07 39.98 41.07
N GLU A 110 -7.25 40.50 40.75
CA GLU A 110 -8.10 39.99 39.66
C GLU A 110 -7.45 40.21 38.29
N GLU A 111 -6.89 41.39 38.03
CA GLU A 111 -6.12 41.67 36.81
C GLU A 111 -4.92 40.73 36.66
N LEU A 112 -4.14 40.52 37.72
CA LEU A 112 -3.02 39.58 37.72
C LEU A 112 -3.46 38.14 37.45
N ARG A 113 -4.60 37.73 38.01
CA ARG A 113 -5.16 36.41 37.75
C ARG A 113 -5.58 36.26 36.28
N ASN A 114 -6.28 37.24 35.73
CA ASN A 114 -6.71 37.23 34.33
C ASN A 114 -5.50 37.20 33.37
N LEU A 115 -4.43 37.95 33.68
CA LEU A 115 -3.18 37.91 32.91
C LEU A 115 -2.48 36.56 33.02
N SER A 116 -2.45 35.96 34.21
CA SER A 116 -1.88 34.62 34.43
C SER A 116 -2.62 33.55 33.64
N ASP A 117 -3.96 33.56 33.67
CA ASP A 117 -4.79 32.62 32.93
C ASP A 117 -4.63 32.82 31.41
N GLY A 118 -4.55 34.07 30.96
CA GLY A 118 -4.26 34.41 29.56
C GLY A 118 -2.88 33.95 29.09
N LEU A 119 -1.86 34.06 29.94
CA LEU A 119 -0.52 33.56 29.64
C LEU A 119 -0.51 32.03 29.54
N ALA A 120 -1.15 31.34 30.48
CA ALA A 120 -1.26 29.87 30.45
C ALA A 120 -1.96 29.37 29.17
N GLN A 121 -3.05 30.03 28.75
CA GLN A 121 -3.71 29.70 27.48
C GLN A 121 -2.78 29.91 26.28
N LYS A 122 -1.96 30.97 26.28
CA LYS A 122 -1.01 31.22 25.20
C LYS A 122 0.13 30.22 25.15
N GLU A 123 0.57 29.72 26.30
CA GLU A 123 1.52 28.62 26.37
C GLU A 123 0.95 27.33 25.80
N GLU A 124 -0.32 27.01 26.10
CA GLU A 124 -1.03 25.87 25.51
C GLU A 124 -1.20 26.02 23.98
N ASP A 125 -1.64 27.19 23.50
CA ASP A 125 -1.75 27.50 22.07
C ASP A 125 -0.39 27.31 21.37
N MET A 126 0.70 27.76 21.99
CA MET A 126 2.06 27.65 21.45
C MET A 126 2.51 26.19 21.32
N LEU A 127 2.27 25.37 22.35
CA LEU A 127 2.57 23.94 22.31
C LEU A 127 1.75 23.24 21.22
N ASN A 128 0.45 23.54 21.11
CA ASN A 128 -0.41 23.00 20.05
C ASN A 128 0.11 23.35 18.65
N ILE A 129 0.54 24.59 18.42
CA ILE A 129 1.17 25.01 17.16
C ILE A 129 2.45 24.23 16.90
N GLN A 130 3.31 24.04 17.91
CA GLN A 130 4.55 23.27 17.78
C GLN A 130 4.28 21.82 17.40
N PHE A 131 3.28 21.16 18.02
CA PHE A 131 2.87 19.82 17.66
C PHE A 131 2.38 19.73 16.22
N SER A 132 1.46 20.62 15.79
CA SER A 132 0.97 20.65 14.41
C SER A 132 2.08 20.92 13.39
N MET A 133 3.08 21.74 13.75
CA MET A 133 4.23 22.00 12.87
C MET A 133 5.09 20.74 12.67
N VAL A 134 5.33 19.96 13.74
CA VAL A 134 6.08 18.69 13.64
C VAL A 134 5.28 17.66 12.83
N GLU A 135 3.97 17.57 13.03
CA GLU A 135 3.10 16.68 12.22
C GLU A 135 3.15 17.05 10.73
N LEU A 136 3.07 18.34 10.41
CA LEU A 136 3.18 18.81 9.03
C LEU A 136 4.56 18.52 8.44
N GLN A 137 5.63 18.72 9.22
CA GLN A 137 7.00 18.41 8.79
C GLN A 137 7.17 16.92 8.48
N ASN A 138 6.68 16.04 9.36
CA ASN A 138 6.70 14.59 9.13
C ASN A 138 5.92 14.22 7.86
N ARG A 139 4.72 14.77 7.69
CA ARG A 139 3.91 14.55 6.49
C ARG A 139 4.61 15.02 5.21
N CYS A 140 5.26 16.18 5.24
CA CYS A 140 6.04 16.68 4.11
C CYS A 140 7.25 15.78 3.81
N SER A 141 7.92 15.26 4.85
CA SER A 141 9.01 14.29 4.69
C SER A 141 8.54 12.99 4.05
N ASP A 142 7.41 12.44 4.53
CA ASP A 142 6.80 11.22 3.99
C ASP A 142 6.38 11.41 2.53
N GLN A 143 5.77 12.56 2.20
CA GLN A 143 5.43 12.92 0.82
C GLN A 143 6.67 13.07 -0.06
N GLY A 144 7.76 13.63 0.47
CA GLY A 144 9.05 13.69 -0.22
C GLY A 144 9.58 12.30 -0.58
N ALA A 145 9.58 11.37 0.39
CA ALA A 145 10.02 9.99 0.19
C ALA A 145 9.16 9.26 -0.87
N LEU A 146 7.84 9.44 -0.85
CA LEU A 146 6.95 8.86 -1.88
C LEU A 146 7.18 9.44 -3.27
N VAL A 147 7.52 10.73 -3.39
CA VAL A 147 7.85 11.34 -4.69
C VAL A 147 9.18 10.80 -5.21
N GLU A 148 10.18 10.62 -4.35
CA GLU A 148 11.46 10.01 -4.69
C GLU A 148 11.28 8.56 -5.17
N GLU A 149 10.51 7.74 -4.44
CA GLU A 149 10.20 6.35 -4.85
C GLU A 149 9.47 6.30 -6.19
N ASN A 150 8.50 7.20 -6.41
CA ASN A 150 7.81 7.29 -7.70
C ASN A 150 8.76 7.70 -8.84
N ALA A 151 9.66 8.65 -8.60
CA ALA A 151 10.64 9.06 -9.59
C ALA A 151 11.57 7.89 -9.99
N ASP A 152 12.06 7.13 -9.01
CA ASP A 152 12.86 5.93 -9.23
C ASP A 152 12.08 4.85 -10.01
N ALA A 153 10.81 4.64 -9.66
CA ALA A 153 9.94 3.70 -10.36
C ALA A 153 9.69 4.12 -11.83
N PHE A 154 9.46 5.41 -12.08
CA PHE A 154 9.34 5.96 -13.43
C PHE A 154 10.63 5.83 -14.23
N GLN A 155 11.78 6.08 -13.60
CA GLN A 155 13.07 5.92 -14.27
C GLN A 155 13.30 4.46 -14.67
N LYS A 156 13.08 3.49 -13.76
CA LYS A 156 13.18 2.06 -14.07
C LYS A 156 12.23 1.64 -15.18
N ALA A 157 10.98 2.09 -15.14
CA ALA A 157 10.01 1.79 -16.19
C ALA A 157 10.43 2.38 -17.55
N SER A 158 11.07 3.56 -17.55
CA SER A 158 11.62 4.16 -18.76
C SER A 158 12.82 3.39 -19.31
N GLU A 159 13.70 2.89 -18.44
CA GLU A 159 14.84 2.04 -18.81
C GLU A 159 14.35 0.71 -19.41
N GLU A 160 13.39 0.03 -18.76
CA GLU A 160 12.79 -1.20 -19.29
C GLU A 160 12.07 -0.99 -20.64
N LEU A 161 11.44 0.18 -20.84
CA LEU A 161 10.81 0.52 -22.10
C LEU A 161 11.85 0.70 -23.21
N ALA A 162 12.95 1.40 -22.92
CA ALA A 162 14.05 1.59 -23.87
C ALA A 162 14.70 0.24 -24.26
N GLU A 163 14.91 -0.68 -23.31
CA GLU A 163 15.41 -2.03 -23.60
C GLU A 163 14.46 -2.82 -24.50
N LYS A 164 13.14 -2.71 -24.27
CA LYS A 164 12.12 -3.35 -25.11
C LYS A 164 12.06 -2.75 -26.51
N GLU A 165 12.22 -1.43 -26.63
CA GLU A 165 12.31 -0.74 -27.93
C GLU A 165 13.54 -1.22 -28.71
N GLU A 166 14.72 -1.31 -28.08
CA GLU A 166 15.92 -1.84 -28.72
C GLU A 166 15.73 -3.31 -29.16
N ALA A 167 15.14 -4.15 -28.32
CA ALA A 167 14.85 -5.54 -28.66
C ALA A 167 13.87 -5.66 -29.85
N LEU A 168 12.86 -4.77 -29.92
CA LEU A 168 11.92 -4.72 -31.03
C LEU A 168 12.61 -4.28 -32.32
N GLU A 169 13.46 -3.25 -32.27
CA GLU A 169 14.27 -2.81 -33.42
C GLU A 169 15.13 -3.96 -33.97
N GLN A 170 15.82 -4.69 -33.10
CA GLN A 170 16.61 -5.86 -33.49
C GLN A 170 15.74 -6.96 -34.12
N ALA A 171 14.55 -7.22 -33.57
CA ALA A 171 13.62 -8.20 -34.12
C ALA A 171 13.10 -7.80 -35.51
N VAL A 172 12.81 -6.52 -35.72
CA VAL A 172 12.40 -5.97 -37.02
C VAL A 172 13.53 -6.08 -38.04
N GLN A 173 14.77 -5.75 -37.65
CA GLN A 173 15.95 -5.91 -38.52
C GLN A 173 16.11 -7.38 -38.96
N ARG A 174 16.08 -8.34 -38.02
CA ARG A 174 16.13 -9.78 -38.34
C ARG A 174 15.00 -10.22 -39.27
N GLN A 175 13.79 -9.69 -39.07
CA GLN A 175 12.66 -9.98 -39.97
C GLN A 175 12.91 -9.45 -41.38
N GLN A 176 13.48 -8.25 -41.52
CA GLN A 176 13.85 -7.68 -42.82
C GLN A 176 14.93 -8.51 -43.51
N GLU A 177 15.97 -8.92 -42.80
CA GLU A 177 17.01 -9.83 -43.31
C GLU A 177 16.42 -11.16 -43.79
N LEU A 178 15.54 -11.79 -42.99
CA LEU A 178 14.89 -13.04 -43.37
C LEU A 178 13.98 -12.87 -44.61
N ARG A 179 13.28 -11.75 -44.73
CA ARG A 179 12.52 -11.42 -45.95
C ARG A 179 13.42 -11.26 -47.16
N GLN A 180 14.59 -10.61 -47.01
CA GLN A 180 15.58 -10.49 -48.09
C GLN A 180 16.15 -11.86 -48.49
N GLN A 181 16.42 -12.74 -47.53
CA GLN A 181 16.85 -14.11 -47.80
C GLN A 181 15.77 -14.90 -48.54
N MET A 182 14.50 -14.82 -48.11
CA MET A 182 13.39 -15.48 -48.78
C MET A 182 13.15 -14.94 -50.20
N SER A 183 13.23 -13.63 -50.41
CA SER A 183 13.09 -13.06 -51.75
C SER A 183 14.23 -13.51 -52.67
N ALA A 184 15.48 -13.51 -52.18
CA ALA A 184 16.63 -14.02 -52.91
C ALA A 184 16.47 -15.51 -53.27
N ALA A 185 16.05 -16.35 -52.30
CA ALA A 185 15.78 -17.76 -52.53
C ALA A 185 14.64 -17.97 -53.55
N SER A 186 13.56 -17.19 -53.45
CA SER A 186 12.45 -17.24 -54.40
C SER A 186 12.89 -16.86 -55.82
N THR A 187 13.73 -15.83 -55.97
CA THR A 187 14.29 -15.44 -57.28
C THR A 187 15.21 -16.52 -57.84
N ALA A 188 16.06 -17.13 -57.00
CA ALA A 188 16.91 -18.25 -57.42
C ALA A 188 16.09 -19.46 -57.88
N LEU A 189 15.03 -19.81 -57.13
CA LEU A 189 14.14 -20.92 -57.49
C LEU A 189 13.35 -20.62 -58.78
N GLN A 190 12.84 -19.40 -58.97
CA GLN A 190 12.25 -18.98 -60.24
C GLN A 190 13.23 -19.09 -61.41
N GLY A 191 14.50 -18.74 -61.19
CA GLY A 191 15.58 -18.93 -62.15
C GLY A 191 15.77 -20.39 -62.54
N GLN A 192 15.83 -21.30 -61.56
CA GLN A 192 15.94 -22.74 -61.80
C GLN A 192 14.72 -23.31 -62.53
N VAL A 193 13.50 -22.93 -62.14
CA VAL A 193 12.27 -23.33 -62.82
C VAL A 193 12.29 -22.89 -64.28
N ARG A 194 12.72 -21.64 -64.54
CA ARG A 194 12.86 -21.14 -65.91
C ARG A 194 13.89 -21.93 -66.72
N GLN A 195 15.03 -22.25 -66.12
CA GLN A 195 16.07 -23.07 -66.76
C GLN A 195 15.55 -24.48 -67.09
N LEU A 196 14.93 -25.16 -66.14
CA LEU A 196 14.36 -26.51 -66.35
C LEU A 196 13.26 -26.49 -67.42
N SER A 197 12.43 -25.45 -67.47
CA SER A 197 11.44 -25.29 -68.54
C SER A 197 12.10 -25.15 -69.93
N GLN A 198 13.18 -24.39 -70.03
CA GLN A 198 13.94 -24.26 -71.29
C GLN A 198 14.61 -25.58 -71.69
N GLU A 199 15.19 -26.31 -70.74
CA GLU A 199 15.78 -27.64 -70.98
C GLU A 199 14.70 -28.65 -71.42
N LEU A 200 13.50 -28.58 -70.84
CA LEU A 200 12.36 -29.41 -71.24
C LEU A 200 11.90 -29.08 -72.67
N GLU A 201 11.76 -27.80 -73.02
CA GLU A 201 11.43 -27.35 -74.38
C GLU A 201 12.50 -27.83 -75.39
N HIS A 202 13.78 -27.72 -75.03
CA HIS A 202 14.88 -28.19 -75.87
C HIS A 202 14.85 -29.72 -76.05
N CYS A 203 14.57 -30.47 -74.98
CA CYS A 203 14.40 -31.92 -75.03
C CYS A 203 13.19 -32.34 -75.87
N GLN A 204 12.06 -31.62 -75.77
CA GLN A 204 10.89 -31.85 -76.61
C GLN A 204 11.16 -31.55 -78.09
N ALA A 205 11.88 -30.48 -78.38
CA ALA A 205 12.33 -30.15 -79.74
C ALA A 205 13.29 -31.22 -80.30
N ALA A 206 14.24 -31.70 -79.49
CA ALA A 206 15.12 -32.81 -79.88
C ALA A 206 14.34 -34.13 -80.08
N LYS A 207 13.30 -34.36 -79.29
CA LYS A 207 12.41 -35.53 -79.46
C LYS A 207 11.59 -35.44 -80.74
N SER A 208 11.02 -34.27 -81.08
CA SER A 208 10.21 -34.11 -82.30
C SER A 208 11.07 -34.21 -83.56
N THR A 209 12.30 -33.69 -83.54
CA THR A 209 13.26 -33.90 -84.64
C THR A 209 13.63 -35.37 -84.78
N ALA A 210 13.92 -36.08 -83.67
CA ALA A 210 14.20 -37.51 -83.69
C ALA A 210 13.00 -38.32 -84.20
N GLN A 211 11.78 -37.99 -83.79
CA GLN A 211 10.55 -38.62 -84.30
C GLN A 211 10.37 -38.36 -85.80
N SER A 212 10.59 -37.14 -86.28
CA SER A 212 10.53 -36.82 -87.71
C SER A 212 11.58 -37.60 -88.52
N ALA A 213 12.77 -37.79 -87.98
CA ALA A 213 13.83 -38.59 -88.60
C ALA A 213 13.46 -40.08 -88.62
N LEU A 214 12.85 -40.60 -87.55
CA LEU A 214 12.33 -41.96 -87.52
C LEU A 214 11.24 -42.18 -88.56
N SER A 215 10.27 -41.26 -88.69
CA SER A 215 9.24 -41.36 -89.74
C SER A 215 9.86 -41.35 -91.15
N ARG A 216 10.86 -40.47 -91.41
CA ARG A 216 11.60 -40.49 -92.68
C ARG A 216 12.29 -41.82 -92.93
N LEU A 217 12.99 -42.37 -91.93
CA LEU A 217 13.66 -43.67 -92.05
C LEU A 217 12.64 -44.80 -92.25
N GLN A 218 11.46 -44.73 -91.63
CA GLN A 218 10.37 -45.69 -91.87
C GLN A 218 9.85 -45.60 -93.31
N ASP A 219 9.67 -44.39 -93.83
CA ASP A 219 9.26 -44.16 -95.22
C ASP A 219 10.33 -44.66 -96.20
N GLU A 220 11.61 -44.37 -95.93
CA GLU A 220 12.75 -44.89 -96.71
C GLU A 220 12.82 -46.41 -96.68
N ASN A 221 12.62 -47.03 -95.51
CA ASN A 221 12.61 -48.49 -95.37
C ASN A 221 11.41 -49.12 -96.09
N ALA A 222 10.23 -48.49 -96.03
CA ALA A 222 9.06 -48.92 -96.80
C ALA A 222 9.29 -48.80 -98.31
N SER A 223 9.94 -47.72 -98.76
CA SER A 223 10.36 -47.53 -100.15
C SER A 223 11.38 -48.58 -100.58
N LEU A 224 12.40 -48.86 -99.77
CA LEU A 224 13.38 -49.91 -100.03
C LEU A 224 12.74 -51.30 -100.03
N ALA A 225 11.81 -51.58 -99.12
CA ALA A 225 11.05 -52.83 -99.12
C ALA A 225 10.21 -52.96 -100.39
N ALA A 226 9.58 -51.89 -100.85
CA ALA A 226 8.85 -51.86 -102.13
C ALA A 226 9.78 -52.08 -103.33
N GLN A 227 10.98 -51.47 -103.33
CA GLN A 227 12.00 -51.69 -104.37
C GLN A 227 12.53 -53.13 -104.35
N LEU A 228 12.75 -53.72 -103.17
CA LEU A 228 13.14 -55.13 -103.04
C LEU A 228 12.03 -56.06 -103.50
N LEU A 229 10.77 -55.76 -103.19
CA LEU A 229 9.62 -56.51 -103.69
C LEU A 229 9.52 -56.40 -105.20
N GLN A 230 9.69 -55.19 -105.76
CA GLN A 230 9.73 -54.97 -107.20
C GLN A 230 10.89 -55.71 -107.86
N ALA A 231 12.10 -55.61 -107.33
CA ALA A 231 13.27 -56.34 -107.81
C ALA A 231 13.08 -57.85 -107.69
N ASN A 232 12.42 -58.35 -106.64
CA ASN A 232 12.04 -59.75 -106.51
C ASN A 232 11.00 -60.14 -107.57
N THR A 233 9.97 -59.33 -107.83
CA THR A 233 9.02 -59.61 -108.92
C THR A 233 9.68 -59.54 -110.29
N GLU A 234 10.66 -58.65 -110.48
CA GLU A 234 11.47 -58.57 -111.70
C GLU A 234 12.38 -59.80 -111.82
N MET A 235 13.04 -60.22 -110.74
CA MET A 235 13.80 -61.47 -110.69
C MET A 235 12.91 -62.69 -110.91
N GLU A 236 11.70 -62.72 -110.36
CA GLU A 236 10.72 -63.77 -110.59
C GLU A 236 10.25 -63.77 -112.04
N SER A 237 10.00 -62.60 -112.64
CA SER A 237 9.68 -62.48 -114.07
C SER A 237 10.86 -62.90 -114.96
N LEU A 238 12.09 -62.64 -114.53
CA LEU A 238 13.30 -63.08 -115.21
C LEU A 238 13.53 -64.58 -115.02
N ARG A 239 13.22 -65.12 -113.85
CA ARG A 239 13.18 -66.56 -113.58
C ARG A 239 12.07 -67.24 -114.33
N GLU A 240 10.91 -66.63 -114.50
CA GLU A 240 9.83 -67.11 -115.37
C GLU A 240 10.25 -67.05 -116.82
N ARG A 241 10.90 -65.97 -117.29
CA ARG A 241 11.48 -65.92 -118.65
C ARG A 241 12.61 -66.93 -118.84
N LEU A 242 13.42 -67.15 -117.81
CA LEU A 242 14.44 -68.19 -117.79
C LEU A 242 13.79 -69.56 -117.76
N HIS A 243 12.69 -69.76 -117.02
CA HIS A 243 11.89 -70.98 -117.03
C HIS A 243 11.08 -71.12 -118.30
N GLU A 244 10.78 -70.06 -119.04
CA GLU A 244 10.16 -70.11 -120.36
C GLU A 244 11.24 -70.38 -121.41
N GLN A 245 12.45 -69.87 -121.24
CA GLN A 245 13.61 -70.23 -122.05
C GLN A 245 14.08 -71.66 -121.77
N GLU A 246 14.09 -72.07 -120.50
CA GLU A 246 14.38 -73.41 -120.03
C GLU A 246 13.20 -74.31 -120.34
N ALA A 247 11.94 -73.89 -120.33
CA ALA A 247 10.81 -74.67 -120.81
C ALA A 247 10.74 -74.68 -122.33
N ALA A 248 11.31 -73.71 -123.04
CA ALA A 248 11.51 -73.77 -124.48
C ALA A 248 12.72 -74.67 -124.81
N ALA A 249 13.75 -74.65 -123.97
CA ALA A 249 14.90 -75.54 -124.04
C ALA A 249 14.51 -76.96 -123.63
N VAL A 250 13.65 -77.12 -122.64
CA VAL A 250 13.03 -78.36 -122.15
C VAL A 250 11.91 -78.76 -123.06
N ARG A 251 11.20 -77.90 -123.81
CA ARG A 251 10.35 -78.34 -124.93
C ARG A 251 11.20 -78.88 -126.08
N ARG A 252 12.38 -78.31 -126.30
CA ARG A 252 13.40 -78.88 -127.20
C ARG A 252 14.04 -80.15 -126.60
N GLN A 253 14.13 -80.23 -125.27
CA GLN A 253 14.72 -81.36 -124.56
C GLN A 253 13.70 -82.47 -124.29
N THR A 254 12.40 -82.21 -124.21
CA THR A 254 11.28 -83.16 -124.14
C THR A 254 10.90 -83.62 -125.53
N GLN A 255 11.15 -82.83 -126.58
CA GLN A 255 11.30 -83.40 -127.93
C GLN A 255 12.44 -84.44 -128.01
N LEU A 256 13.43 -84.39 -127.10
CA LEU A 256 14.57 -85.32 -127.02
C LEU A 256 14.46 -86.34 -125.86
N GLU A 257 13.59 -86.09 -124.87
CA GLU A 257 13.37 -86.90 -123.67
C GLU A 257 12.03 -87.64 -123.74
N ASP A 258 11.11 -87.29 -124.64
CA ASP A 258 10.01 -88.19 -125.07
C ASP A 258 10.54 -89.38 -125.92
N GLU A 259 11.83 -89.37 -126.27
CA GLU A 259 12.58 -90.54 -126.76
C GLU A 259 13.26 -91.34 -125.65
N ILE A 260 13.30 -90.83 -124.41
CA ILE A 260 14.07 -91.43 -123.32
C ILE A 260 13.22 -91.43 -122.06
N GLN A 261 12.64 -92.60 -121.80
CA GLN A 261 12.30 -93.03 -120.45
C GLN A 261 11.03 -92.35 -119.90
N GLU A 262 9.84 -92.94 -119.99
CA GLU A 262 9.56 -94.34 -119.66
C GLU A 262 10.43 -94.85 -118.49
N ARG A 263 10.49 -94.12 -117.36
CA ARG A 263 10.83 -94.67 -116.01
C ARG A 263 10.73 -93.62 -114.88
N ALA A 264 9.88 -93.97 -113.90
CA ALA A 264 9.87 -93.53 -112.49
C ALA A 264 9.56 -92.04 -112.21
N GLY A 265 8.81 -91.64 -111.19
CA GLY A 265 8.27 -92.35 -110.03
C GLY A 265 8.36 -91.47 -108.77
N ALA A 266 7.20 -91.08 -108.23
CA ALA A 266 6.84 -90.90 -106.80
C ALA A 266 7.42 -89.78 -105.89
N GLY A 267 6.47 -89.07 -105.23
CA GLY A 267 6.51 -88.59 -103.82
C GLY A 267 7.19 -87.23 -103.57
N SER A 268 6.91 -86.44 -102.52
CA SER A 268 6.05 -86.56 -101.33
C SER A 268 6.18 -85.27 -100.48
N ASP A 269 5.06 -84.62 -100.18
CA ASP A 269 4.60 -84.12 -98.85
C ASP A 269 5.36 -83.06 -97.99
N ARG A 270 4.56 -82.10 -97.47
CA ARG A 270 4.47 -81.59 -96.07
C ARG A 270 5.31 -80.38 -95.51
N ARG A 271 4.54 -79.33 -95.13
CA ARG A 271 4.28 -78.81 -93.74
C ARG A 271 4.97 -77.53 -93.20
N SER A 272 4.10 -76.60 -92.77
CA SER A 272 4.07 -75.80 -91.51
C SER A 272 4.51 -74.32 -91.49
N THR A 273 3.52 -73.48 -91.19
CA THR A 273 3.42 -72.35 -90.23
C THR A 273 4.21 -72.55 -88.89
N PRO A 274 4.34 -71.59 -87.92
CA PRO A 274 3.53 -70.37 -87.66
C PRO A 274 4.27 -69.12 -87.10
N GLU A 275 3.49 -68.04 -87.00
CA GLU A 275 3.44 -66.92 -86.02
C GLU A 275 3.47 -67.36 -84.51
N PRO A 276 3.15 -66.53 -83.48
CA PRO A 276 3.40 -65.10 -83.14
C PRO A 276 3.65 -64.87 -81.61
N GLY A 277 3.59 -63.60 -81.15
CA GLY A 277 3.20 -63.21 -79.76
C GLY A 277 4.38 -62.89 -78.83
N ALA A 278 4.28 -62.08 -77.77
CA ALA A 278 3.23 -61.29 -77.11
C ALA A 278 4.04 -60.39 -76.11
N ASP A 279 3.78 -59.10 -75.97
CA ASP A 279 2.72 -58.46 -75.16
C ASP A 279 3.01 -58.37 -73.64
N HIS A 280 2.58 -57.24 -73.06
CA HIS A 280 2.43 -56.85 -71.62
C HIS A 280 3.67 -56.33 -70.87
N GLY A 281 3.69 -55.16 -70.22
CA GLY A 281 2.63 -54.21 -69.85
C GLY A 281 2.18 -54.35 -68.38
N ALA A 282 2.05 -53.21 -67.69
CA ALA A 282 1.58 -52.97 -66.30
C ALA A 282 2.66 -53.06 -65.19
N GLY A 283 2.67 -52.24 -64.14
CA GLY A 283 1.77 -51.20 -63.61
C GLY A 283 2.06 -51.02 -62.11
N ALA A 284 2.39 -49.80 -61.68
CA ALA A 284 1.63 -48.97 -60.72
C ALA A 284 1.78 -49.25 -59.20
N ALA A 285 2.56 -48.37 -58.56
CA ALA A 285 2.17 -47.40 -57.50
C ALA A 285 1.61 -47.84 -56.11
N PRO A 286 1.80 -47.01 -55.06
CA PRO A 286 2.04 -47.46 -53.69
C PRO A 286 0.92 -47.17 -52.67
N SER A 287 1.10 -47.77 -51.50
CA SER A 287 0.25 -47.78 -50.30
C SER A 287 0.24 -46.45 -49.52
N PHE A 288 -0.96 -45.99 -49.18
CA PHE A 288 -1.24 -44.88 -48.25
C PHE A 288 -1.33 -45.42 -46.81
N CYS A 289 -0.68 -44.74 -45.86
CA CYS A 289 -0.84 -44.95 -44.41
C CYS A 289 -1.87 -43.96 -43.85
N GLU A 290 -2.84 -44.52 -43.14
CA GLU A 290 -3.99 -43.88 -42.53
C GLU A 290 -3.66 -43.53 -41.06
N ALA A 291 -3.63 -42.25 -40.71
CA ALA A 291 -3.45 -41.77 -39.34
C ALA A 291 -4.82 -41.42 -38.74
N THR A 292 -5.20 -42.14 -37.70
CA THR A 292 -6.42 -41.93 -36.92
C THR A 292 -6.33 -40.66 -36.06
N PRO A 293 -7.38 -39.81 -36.03
CA PRO A 293 -7.41 -38.65 -35.14
C PRO A 293 -7.74 -39.09 -33.72
N LEU A 294 -6.80 -38.94 -32.78
CA LEU A 294 -7.09 -39.02 -31.35
C LEU A 294 -8.06 -37.89 -30.98
N VAL A 295 -9.25 -38.26 -30.52
CA VAL A 295 -10.23 -37.32 -29.96
C VAL A 295 -9.67 -36.78 -28.63
N PRO A 296 -9.58 -35.46 -28.44
CA PRO A 296 -9.09 -34.88 -27.19
C PRO A 296 -10.11 -35.13 -26.06
N SER A 297 -9.72 -35.90 -25.06
CA SER A 297 -10.52 -36.31 -23.89
C SER A 297 -10.59 -35.22 -22.81
N VAL A 298 -10.71 -33.95 -23.18
CA VAL A 298 -10.65 -32.80 -22.27
C VAL A 298 -11.87 -31.92 -22.47
N LEU A 299 -12.62 -31.65 -21.40
CA LEU A 299 -13.79 -30.76 -21.42
C LEU A 299 -13.34 -29.30 -21.32
N ILE A 300 -12.48 -28.98 -20.36
CA ILE A 300 -11.92 -27.64 -20.11
C ILE A 300 -10.41 -27.77 -19.95
N ALA A 301 -9.64 -26.97 -20.68
CA ALA A 301 -8.21 -26.77 -20.48
C ALA A 301 -7.95 -25.29 -20.19
N ALA A 302 -7.61 -24.98 -18.93
CA ALA A 302 -7.24 -23.64 -18.49
C ALA A 302 -5.72 -23.55 -18.35
N GLU A 303 -5.06 -22.78 -19.23
CA GLU A 303 -3.65 -22.41 -19.10
C GLU A 303 -3.55 -21.26 -18.09
N ILE A 304 -3.17 -21.59 -16.85
CA ILE A 304 -3.09 -20.64 -15.74
C ILE A 304 -1.64 -20.17 -15.59
N ASP A 305 -1.42 -18.86 -15.68
CA ASP A 305 -0.15 -18.23 -15.35
C ASP A 305 -0.01 -18.13 -13.82
N LEU A 306 0.91 -18.90 -13.25
CA LEU A 306 1.14 -18.99 -11.80
C LEU A 306 2.01 -17.85 -11.25
N GLY A 307 2.37 -16.88 -12.10
CA GLY A 307 3.18 -15.72 -11.75
C GLY A 307 4.68 -16.03 -11.62
N PRO A 308 5.52 -15.02 -11.35
CA PRO A 308 6.99 -15.15 -11.39
C PRO A 308 7.57 -16.04 -10.28
N ALA A 309 6.81 -16.28 -9.21
CA ALA A 309 7.27 -17.06 -8.05
C ALA A 309 7.14 -18.59 -8.23
N SER A 310 6.31 -19.04 -9.17
CA SER A 310 6.05 -20.45 -9.46
C SER A 310 6.44 -20.71 -10.90
N SER A 311 7.16 -21.80 -11.20
CA SER A 311 7.81 -22.03 -12.49
C SER A 311 6.83 -22.17 -13.67
N GLY A 312 6.37 -21.05 -14.22
CA GLY A 312 5.72 -20.95 -15.52
C GLY A 312 4.20 -21.17 -15.54
N ARG A 313 3.67 -21.19 -16.76
CA ARG A 313 2.25 -21.48 -17.04
C ARG A 313 2.00 -22.97 -16.87
N ALA A 314 0.89 -23.29 -16.21
CA ALA A 314 0.47 -24.67 -15.99
C ALA A 314 -0.94 -24.87 -16.55
N THR A 315 -1.18 -26.02 -17.17
CA THR A 315 -2.49 -26.33 -17.75
C THR A 315 -3.29 -27.17 -16.77
N LEU A 316 -4.38 -26.62 -16.27
CA LEU A 316 -5.39 -27.35 -15.51
C LEU A 316 -6.39 -27.96 -16.49
N THR A 317 -6.54 -29.28 -16.47
CA THR A 317 -7.47 -30.01 -17.34
C THR A 317 -8.61 -30.62 -16.53
N VAL A 318 -9.83 -30.45 -17.02
CA VAL A 318 -11.05 -31.08 -16.50
C VAL A 318 -11.53 -32.08 -17.55
N SER A 319 -11.69 -33.34 -17.14
CA SER A 319 -12.15 -34.41 -18.00
C SER A 319 -13.68 -34.41 -18.16
N PRO A 320 -14.24 -34.93 -19.26
CA PRO A 320 -15.69 -34.90 -19.53
C PRO A 320 -16.58 -35.62 -18.51
N TRP A 321 -16.03 -36.53 -17.69
CA TRP A 321 -16.77 -37.24 -16.65
C TRP A 321 -16.71 -36.57 -15.28
N GLN A 322 -15.90 -35.51 -15.12
CA GLN A 322 -15.80 -34.75 -13.88
C GLN A 322 -16.92 -33.71 -13.85
N THR A 323 -17.53 -33.56 -12.68
CA THR A 323 -18.62 -32.63 -12.42
C THR A 323 -18.14 -31.49 -11.51
N SER A 324 -18.98 -30.46 -11.30
CA SER A 324 -18.65 -29.33 -10.41
C SER A 324 -18.29 -29.74 -8.98
N SER A 325 -18.80 -30.88 -8.50
CA SER A 325 -18.41 -31.45 -7.19
C SER A 325 -16.97 -31.96 -7.14
N ASP A 326 -16.38 -32.29 -8.30
CA ASP A 326 -15.01 -32.81 -8.39
C ASP A 326 -13.97 -31.69 -8.48
N TYR A 327 -14.38 -30.45 -8.79
CA TYR A 327 -13.47 -29.32 -9.01
C TYR A 327 -12.58 -29.03 -7.80
N ASN A 328 -13.12 -29.16 -6.58
CA ASN A 328 -12.31 -28.93 -5.38
C ASN A 328 -11.12 -29.91 -5.32
N SER A 329 -11.35 -31.20 -5.60
CA SER A 329 -10.30 -32.22 -5.59
C SER A 329 -9.26 -31.98 -6.68
N VAL A 330 -9.70 -31.68 -7.91
CA VAL A 330 -8.82 -31.43 -9.06
C VAL A 330 -7.95 -30.18 -8.84
N VAL A 331 -8.56 -29.08 -8.37
CA VAL A 331 -7.85 -27.84 -8.08
C VAL A 331 -6.86 -28.05 -6.95
N LYS A 332 -7.24 -28.77 -5.89
CA LYS A 332 -6.36 -29.05 -4.75
C LYS A 332 -5.14 -29.88 -5.17
N GLU A 333 -5.34 -30.90 -5.99
CA GLU A 333 -4.24 -31.71 -6.55
C GLU A 333 -3.32 -30.85 -7.45
N PHE A 334 -3.90 -30.02 -8.31
CA PHE A 334 -3.16 -29.10 -9.17
C PHE A 334 -2.32 -28.08 -8.36
N LEU A 335 -2.92 -27.41 -7.36
CA LEU A 335 -2.21 -26.45 -6.52
C LEU A 335 -1.10 -27.13 -5.72
N ALA A 336 -1.33 -28.35 -5.22
CA ALA A 336 -0.32 -29.13 -4.53
C ALA A 336 0.85 -29.51 -5.47
N HIS A 337 0.55 -29.95 -6.70
CA HIS A 337 1.55 -30.33 -7.70
C HIS A 337 2.46 -29.15 -8.08
N HIS A 338 1.87 -27.96 -8.24
CA HIS A 338 2.59 -26.74 -8.62
C HIS A 338 3.07 -25.89 -7.43
N ARG A 339 2.92 -26.39 -6.19
CA ARG A 339 3.34 -25.71 -4.94
C ARG A 339 2.72 -24.32 -4.75
N VAL A 340 1.49 -24.14 -5.22
CA VAL A 340 0.73 -22.91 -5.06
C VAL A 340 0.04 -22.91 -3.70
N LYS A 341 -0.05 -21.75 -3.05
CA LYS A 341 -0.68 -21.63 -1.72
C LYS A 341 -2.17 -22.04 -1.80
N PRO A 342 -2.70 -22.74 -0.79
CA PRO A 342 -4.11 -23.19 -0.79
C PRO A 342 -5.13 -22.05 -0.70
N ILE A 343 -4.70 -20.81 -0.44
CA ILE A 343 -5.57 -19.63 -0.43
C ILE A 343 -6.28 -19.39 -1.79
N PHE A 344 -5.68 -19.89 -2.88
CA PHE A 344 -6.24 -19.74 -4.24
C PHE A 344 -7.29 -20.80 -4.58
N GLU A 345 -7.46 -21.85 -3.76
CA GLU A 345 -8.31 -23.01 -4.05
C GLU A 345 -9.75 -22.59 -4.37
N LYS A 346 -10.35 -21.78 -3.48
CA LYS A 346 -11.74 -21.35 -3.64
C LYS A 346 -11.94 -20.47 -4.88
N ALA A 347 -11.01 -19.56 -5.16
CA ALA A 347 -11.10 -18.66 -6.30
C ALA A 347 -11.00 -19.42 -7.64
N VAL A 348 -10.09 -20.40 -7.73
CA VAL A 348 -9.93 -21.21 -8.95
C VAL A 348 -11.15 -22.13 -9.16
N VAL A 349 -11.75 -22.69 -8.10
CA VAL A 349 -12.98 -23.48 -8.21
C VAL A 349 -14.14 -22.62 -8.74
N LEU A 350 -14.37 -21.43 -8.16
CA LEU A 350 -15.42 -20.51 -8.63
C LEU A 350 -15.20 -20.06 -10.08
N TYR A 351 -13.95 -19.87 -10.48
CA TYR A 351 -13.60 -19.57 -11.86
C TYR A 351 -13.95 -20.70 -12.83
N LEU A 352 -13.68 -21.96 -12.46
CA LEU A 352 -14.06 -23.12 -13.29
C LEU A 352 -15.58 -23.28 -13.40
N GLU A 353 -16.32 -23.06 -12.32
CA GLU A 353 -17.80 -23.06 -12.35
C GLU A 353 -18.37 -21.96 -13.25
N ASP A 354 -17.76 -20.77 -13.24
CA ASP A 354 -18.18 -19.65 -14.09
C ASP A 354 -17.83 -19.92 -15.57
N LEU A 355 -16.67 -20.52 -15.84
CA LEU A 355 -16.31 -20.98 -17.18
C LEU A 355 -17.29 -22.04 -17.71
N GLU A 356 -17.63 -23.04 -16.90
CA GLU A 356 -18.60 -24.06 -17.27
C GLU A 356 -19.98 -23.46 -17.56
N ARG A 357 -20.43 -22.51 -16.73
CA ARG A 357 -21.74 -21.85 -16.89
C ARG A 357 -21.78 -20.93 -18.11
N SER A 358 -20.67 -20.29 -18.46
CA SER A 358 -20.58 -19.31 -19.56
C SER A 358 -20.23 -19.95 -20.91
N ALA A 359 -19.67 -21.16 -20.92
CA ALA A 359 -19.30 -21.86 -22.14
C ALA A 359 -20.54 -22.26 -22.96
N THR A 360 -20.56 -21.88 -24.23
CA THR A 360 -21.59 -22.30 -25.20
C THR A 360 -21.16 -23.51 -26.03
N THR A 361 -19.85 -23.81 -26.07
CA THR A 361 -19.25 -24.91 -26.84
C THR A 361 -18.08 -25.54 -26.08
N PHE A 362 -17.92 -26.86 -26.24
CA PHE A 362 -16.82 -27.66 -25.68
C PHE A 362 -16.07 -28.40 -26.80
N PRO A 363 -14.74 -28.64 -26.70
CA PRO A 363 -13.86 -28.35 -25.55
C PRO A 363 -13.49 -26.86 -25.43
N LEU A 364 -13.31 -26.40 -24.18
CA LEU A 364 -12.99 -25.00 -23.88
C LEU A 364 -11.50 -24.85 -23.57
N LEU A 365 -10.79 -23.97 -24.30
CA LEU A 365 -9.41 -23.59 -24.00
C LEU A 365 -9.35 -22.12 -23.58
N VAL A 366 -8.90 -21.85 -22.35
CA VAL A 366 -8.83 -20.49 -21.79
C VAL A 366 -7.45 -20.23 -21.22
N LYS A 367 -6.98 -18.99 -21.34
CA LYS A 367 -5.75 -18.51 -20.68
C LYS A 367 -6.14 -17.51 -19.61
N ALA A 368 -5.61 -17.67 -18.40
CA ALA A 368 -5.90 -16.77 -17.29
C ALA A 368 -4.68 -16.59 -16.39
N SER A 369 -4.57 -15.43 -15.74
CA SER A 369 -3.58 -15.22 -14.69
C SER A 369 -4.15 -15.61 -13.34
N LEU A 370 -3.36 -16.31 -12.50
CA LEU A 370 -3.77 -16.65 -11.14
C LEU A 370 -4.08 -15.40 -10.29
N THR A 371 -3.36 -14.30 -10.54
CA THR A 371 -3.60 -13.00 -9.86
C THR A 371 -4.95 -12.40 -10.27
N GLU A 372 -5.32 -12.52 -11.54
CA GLU A 372 -6.61 -12.03 -12.06
C GLU A 372 -7.77 -12.85 -11.48
N ILE A 373 -7.63 -14.19 -11.48
CA ILE A 373 -8.62 -15.10 -10.87
C ILE A 373 -8.84 -14.73 -9.40
N TYR A 374 -7.76 -14.55 -8.63
CA TYR A 374 -7.87 -14.17 -7.22
C TYR A 374 -8.48 -12.77 -7.02
N SER A 375 -8.14 -11.80 -7.87
CA SER A 375 -8.73 -10.45 -7.77
C SER A 375 -10.25 -10.45 -8.00
N ARG A 376 -10.77 -11.41 -8.77
CA ARG A 376 -12.18 -11.48 -9.16
C ARG A 376 -13.01 -12.42 -8.27
N TYR A 377 -12.43 -13.50 -7.75
CA TYR A 377 -13.14 -14.54 -7.00
C TYR A 377 -12.57 -14.84 -5.60
N GLY A 378 -11.48 -14.18 -5.19
CA GLY A 378 -10.72 -14.42 -3.95
C GLY A 378 -11.30 -13.81 -2.68
#